data_AF-A0A836VMW7-F1
#
_entry.id   AF-A0A836VMW7-F1
#
_cell.length_a   1.000
_cell.length_b   1.000
_cell.length_c   1.000
_cell.angle_alpha   90.00
_cell.angle_beta   90.00
_cell.angle_gamma   90.00
#
_symmetry.space_group_name_H-M   'P 1'
#
loop_
_entity.id
_entity.type
_entity.pdbx_description
1 polymer ?
#
loop_
_entity_poly.entity_id
_entity_poly.type
_entity_poly.pdbx_seq_one_letter_code
_entity_poly.pdbx_strand_id
1 'polypeptide(L)' 'MPTFDVVSRLDLQEIDNAVSNVLREIKTRYDFKGSETTLERKDHDLTVVTDDELKLKQVRDLIVTHFVRR' A
#
# COMPACT_ATOMS: atom_id res chain seq x y z
N MET A 1 -16.49 15.53 35.19
CA MET A 1 -15.46 14.50 34.95
C MET A 1 -15.18 14.46 33.47
N PRO A 2 -13.92 14.62 33.01
CA PRO A 2 -13.60 14.44 31.61
C PRO A 2 -13.56 12.93 31.29
N THR A 3 -14.26 12.55 30.23
CA THR A 3 -14.24 11.20 29.62
C THR A 3 -13.75 11.33 28.19
N PHE A 4 -13.12 10.28 27.68
CA PHE A 4 -12.68 10.20 26.28
C PHE A 4 -13.02 8.83 25.71
N ASP A 5 -13.23 8.78 24.40
CA ASP A 5 -13.53 7.55 23.67
C ASP A 5 -12.26 6.96 23.04
N VAL A 6 -12.07 5.66 23.23
CA VAL A 6 -11.06 4.89 22.49
C VAL A 6 -11.68 4.42 21.18
N VAL A 7 -11.20 4.95 20.07
CA VAL A 7 -11.71 4.62 18.73
C VAL A 7 -10.57 4.17 17.83
N SER A 8 -10.79 3.10 17.08
CA SER A 8 -9.91 2.68 15.99
C SER A 8 -10.49 3.25 14.68
N ARG A 9 -9.94 4.37 14.23
CA ARG A 9 -10.29 5.01 12.95
C ARG A 9 -9.10 4.91 12.01
N LEU A 10 -9.37 4.42 10.81
CA LEU A 10 -8.42 4.45 9.72
C LEU A 10 -8.57 5.79 8.98
N ASP A 11 -7.47 6.49 8.77
CA ASP A 11 -7.46 7.67 7.92
C ASP A 11 -7.33 7.22 6.45
N LEU A 12 -8.45 7.26 5.73
CA LEU A 12 -8.51 6.83 4.33
C LEU A 12 -7.61 7.68 3.43
N GLN A 13 -7.37 8.95 3.79
CA GLN A 13 -6.54 9.86 3.01
C GLN A 13 -5.06 9.48 3.17
N GLU A 14 -4.65 9.11 4.38
CA GLU A 14 -3.31 8.56 4.63
C GLU A 14 -3.09 7.22 3.91
N ILE A 15 -4.10 6.36 3.88
CA ILE A 15 -4.09 5.10 3.11
C ILE A 15 -3.89 5.36 1.61
N ASP A 16 -4.66 6.28 1.01
CA ASP A 16 -4.53 6.61 -0.43
C ASP A 16 -3.16 7.18 -0.77
N ASN A 17 -2.62 7.99 0.12
CA ASN A 17 -1.28 8.54 -0.03
C ASN A 17 -0.20 7.45 0.05
N ALA A 18 -0.33 6.49 0.98
CA ALA A 18 0.58 5.35 1.11
C ALA A 18 0.54 4.48 -0.15
N VAL A 19 -0.65 4.15 -0.66
CA VAL A 19 -0.85 3.39 -1.92
C VAL A 19 -0.20 4.11 -3.11
N SER A 20 -0.39 5.44 -3.21
CA SER A 20 0.19 6.26 -4.27
C SER A 20 1.72 6.28 -4.22
N ASN A 21 2.32 6.31 -3.02
CA ASN A 21 3.77 6.24 -2.85
C ASN A 21 4.32 4.88 -3.25
N VAL A 22 3.66 3.79 -2.85
CA VAL A 22 4.03 2.43 -3.25
C VAL A 22 4.01 2.31 -4.79
N LEU A 23 2.95 2.78 -5.45
CA LEU A 23 2.85 2.79 -6.92
C LEU A 23 3.98 3.56 -7.58
N ARG A 24 4.36 4.72 -7.03
CA ARG A 24 5.49 5.50 -7.53
C ARG A 24 6.81 4.75 -7.38
N GLU A 25 7.03 4.13 -6.23
CA GLU A 25 8.26 3.41 -5.95
C GLU A 25 8.41 2.17 -6.85
N ILE A 26 7.32 1.40 -7.04
CA ILE A 26 7.27 0.28 -8.00
C ILE A 26 7.60 0.77 -9.42
N LYS A 27 7.06 1.91 -9.86
CA LYS A 27 7.36 2.49 -11.18
C LYS A 27 8.82 2.90 -11.34
N THR A 28 9.48 3.35 -10.27
CA THR A 28 10.89 3.76 -10.30
C THR A 28 11.87 2.60 -10.19
N ARG A 29 11.43 1.46 -9.64
CA ARG A 29 12.27 0.28 -9.42
C ARG A 29 12.51 -0.48 -10.72
N TYR A 30 13.78 -0.70 -11.05
CA TYR A 30 14.18 -1.36 -12.31
C TYR A 30 13.75 -2.83 -12.36
N ASP A 31 13.68 -3.49 -11.22
CA ASP A 31 13.22 -4.86 -11.02
C ASP A 31 11.73 -5.08 -11.34
N PHE A 32 10.93 -4.01 -11.33
CA PHE A 32 9.53 -4.03 -11.78
C PHE A 32 9.35 -3.50 -13.21
N LYS A 33 10.43 -3.06 -13.87
CA LYS A 33 10.39 -2.53 -15.23
C LYS A 33 10.04 -3.65 -16.21
N GLY A 34 8.90 -3.52 -16.89
CA GLY A 34 8.37 -4.54 -17.80
C GLY A 34 7.50 -5.60 -17.12
N SER A 35 7.23 -5.48 -15.82
CA SER A 35 6.22 -6.28 -15.12
C SER A 35 4.85 -5.59 -15.16
N GLU A 36 3.77 -6.34 -15.35
CA GLU A 36 2.40 -5.81 -15.23
C GLU A 36 1.99 -5.75 -13.75
N THR A 37 2.78 -5.03 -12.95
CA THR A 37 2.49 -4.85 -11.53
C THR A 37 1.50 -3.70 -11.35
N THR A 38 0.30 -4.01 -10.87
CA THR A 38 -0.76 -3.04 -10.57
C THR A 38 -1.21 -3.17 -9.11
N LEU A 39 -1.57 -2.02 -8.54
CA LEU A 39 -2.05 -1.89 -7.17
C LEU A 39 -3.33 -1.06 -7.23
N GLU A 40 -4.47 -1.70 -6.94
CA GLU A 40 -5.78 -1.06 -6.96
C GLU A 40 -6.43 -1.14 -5.58
N ARG A 41 -6.80 0.01 -5.03
CA ARG A 41 -7.62 0.08 -3.82
C ARG A 41 -9.08 0.28 -4.22
N LYS A 42 -9.96 -0.57 -3.73
CA LYS A 42 -11.41 -0.43 -3.88
C LYS A 42 -12.06 -0.52 -2.50
N ASP A 43 -12.55 0.62 -2.03
CA ASP A 43 -13.12 0.79 -0.68
C ASP A 43 -12.15 0.33 0.43
N HIS A 44 -12.33 -0.89 0.93
CA HIS A 44 -11.55 -1.53 1.99
C HIS A 44 -10.63 -2.64 1.49
N ASP A 45 -10.70 -2.98 0.20
CA ASP A 45 -9.88 -4.02 -0.41
C ASP A 45 -8.72 -3.41 -1.19
N LEU A 46 -7.56 -4.05 -1.08
CA LEU A 46 -6.35 -3.71 -1.82
C LEU A 46 -5.98 -4.91 -2.69
N THR A 47 -6.10 -4.75 -4.00
CA THR A 47 -5.80 -5.77 -5.00
C THR A 47 -4.42 -5.51 -5.57
N VAL A 48 -3.55 -6.52 -5.49
CA VAL A 48 -2.21 -6.51 -6.09
C VAL A 48 -2.20 -7.53 -7.22
N VAL A 49 -1.86 -7.11 -8.42
CA VAL A 49 -1.60 -8.01 -9.56
C VAL A 49 -0.14 -7.85 -9.93
N THR A 50 0.56 -8.96 -10.11
CA THR A 50 1.97 -9.00 -10.52
C THR A 50 2.27 -10.36 -11.13
N ASP A 51 3.37 -10.46 -11.87
CA ASP A 51 3.70 -11.64 -12.68
C ASP A 51 4.25 -12.82 -11.87
N ASP A 52 4.84 -12.56 -10.69
CA ASP A 52 5.63 -13.54 -9.94
C ASP A 52 5.39 -13.42 -8.43
N GLU A 53 5.41 -14.55 -7.72
CA GLU A 53 5.25 -14.62 -6.27
C GLU A 53 6.37 -13.88 -5.53
N LEU A 54 7.60 -13.87 -6.07
CA LEU A 54 8.70 -13.11 -5.50
C LEU A 54 8.43 -11.60 -5.54
N LYS A 55 7.89 -11.11 -6.67
CA LYS A 55 7.50 -9.70 -6.82
C LYS A 55 6.31 -9.38 -5.91
N LEU A 56 5.36 -10.29 -5.76
CA LEU A 56 4.23 -10.12 -4.85
C LEU A 56 4.68 -9.93 -3.40
N LYS A 57 5.62 -10.75 -2.93
CA LYS A 57 6.23 -10.57 -1.60
C LYS A 57 6.88 -9.20 -1.44
N GLN A 58 7.67 -8.78 -2.42
CA GLN A 58 8.33 -7.48 -2.37
C GLN A 58 7.32 -6.32 -2.34
N VAL A 59 6.25 -6.39 -3.15
CA VAL A 59 5.19 -5.37 -3.14
C VAL A 59 4.47 -5.34 -1.80
N ARG A 60 4.17 -6.52 -1.23
CA ARG A 60 3.56 -6.62 0.10
C ARG A 60 4.43 -5.96 1.18
N ASP A 61 5.73 -6.23 1.19
CA ASP A 61 6.66 -5.63 2.16
C ASP A 61 6.77 -4.11 1.98
N LEU A 62 6.71 -3.64 0.72
CA LEU A 62 6.69 -2.21 0.41
C LEU A 62 5.44 -1.54 0.98
N ILE A 63 4.27 -2.15 0.77
CA ILE A 63 2.98 -1.68 1.31
C ILE A 63 3.08 -1.58 2.83
N VAL A 64 3.51 -2.64 3.51
CA VAL A 64 3.63 -2.62 4.99
C VAL A 64 4.57 -1.51 5.45
N THR A 65 5.74 -1.36 4.80
CA THR A 65 6.71 -0.31 5.14
C THR A 65 6.13 1.10 5.02
N HIS A 66 5.38 1.37 3.95
CA HIS A 66 4.76 2.69 3.73
C HIS A 66 3.61 2.97 4.69
N PHE A 67 2.82 1.97 5.05
CA PHE A 67 1.73 2.11 6.02
C PHE A 67 2.24 2.25 7.47
N VAL A 68 3.41 1.69 7.81
CA VAL A 68 4.01 1.83 9.15
C VAL A 68 4.72 3.17 9.32
N ARG A 69 5.24 3.77 8.25
CA ARG A 69 5.89 5.09 8.29
C ARG A 69 4.92 6.26 8.40
N ARG A 70 3.62 6.02 8.27
CA ARG A 70 2.54 7.01 8.27
C ARG A 70 1.78 6.96 9.59
#